data_AF-A0ABD5X7Z1-F1
#
_entry.id   AF-A0ABD5X7Z1-F1
#
_cell.length_a   1.000
_cell.length_b   1.000
_cell.length_c   1.000
_cell.angle_alpha   90.00
_cell.angle_beta   90.00
_cell.angle_gamma   90.00
#
_symmetry.space_group_name_H-M   'P 1'
#
loop_
_entity.id
_entity.type
_entity.pdbx_description
1 polymer ?
#
loop_
_entity_poly.entity_id
_entity_poly.type
_entity_poly.pdbx_seq_one_letter_code
_entity_poly.pdbx_strand_id
1 'polypeptide(L)'
;MADESDTAKKAGGGSLTGKERTWLDAVRNADTLDALTSIIDTVSEHDAYLKAKERWKILHRREIDGPKSTESTIPGTRVAVDGRPVFVHGVTHADTQKERCFLRKHITNYLDNGAAVYCEQGIRPMYFADMDDVCQVDDYRWAMHHCREQNIDSHIPGEINREFAADERLGADLRSVASEFRERTFTLIDAGKNMYGDRFTAALGDIASGFLTSHEELATGEDFVSFQLSQQAAANPSQLVELQQYYETVFLPQPLEREWLRRHDPELELFTHARNERIVAYVLYNAPEDTPVHIITGAAHQPGISYYLQAYRDGEWTIRPFETVP
;
A
#
# COMPACT_ATOMS: atom_id res chain seq x y z
N MET A 1 41.25 36.89 10.19
CA MET A 1 40.75 36.09 11.34
C MET A 1 39.24 35.99 11.13
N ALA A 2 38.84 35.11 10.21
CA ALA A 2 38.25 33.78 10.48
C ALA A 2 36.84 33.96 11.06
N ASP A 3 35.81 34.21 10.24
CA ASP A 3 35.09 33.26 9.36
C ASP A 3 34.36 32.18 10.18
N GLU A 4 33.21 32.57 10.74
CA GLU A 4 32.22 31.69 11.35
C GLU A 4 31.37 31.07 10.24
N SER A 5 31.94 30.03 9.62
CA SER A 5 31.17 29.09 8.81
C SER A 5 31.00 27.78 9.56
N ASP A 6 29.79 27.26 9.44
CA ASP A 6 29.50 25.83 9.32
C ASP A 6 29.51 24.96 10.59
N THR A 7 28.40 25.02 11.33
CA THR A 7 27.87 23.83 12.01
C THR A 7 26.38 23.66 11.77
N ALA A 8 25.99 23.60 10.48
CA ALA A 8 24.80 22.86 10.10
C ALA A 8 25.12 21.37 10.23
N LYS A 9 24.78 20.78 11.38
CA LYS A 9 24.78 19.32 11.57
C LYS A 9 23.92 18.68 10.48
N LYS A 10 24.55 18.16 9.42
CA LYS A 10 24.02 17.06 8.62
C LYS A 10 23.59 15.96 9.59
N ALA A 11 22.28 15.73 9.73
CA ALA A 11 21.74 14.55 10.37
C ALA A 11 22.10 13.34 9.48
N GLY A 12 23.28 12.77 9.74
CA GLY A 12 23.87 11.70 8.95
C GLY A 12 23.12 10.39 9.14
N GLY A 13 22.65 9.82 8.03
CA GLY A 13 22.33 8.40 7.92
C GLY A 13 23.59 7.58 8.22
N GLY A 14 23.65 7.02 9.43
CA GLY A 14 24.70 6.09 9.81
C GLY A 14 24.40 4.70 9.27
N SER A 15 25.41 4.04 8.69
CA SER A 15 25.33 2.63 8.28
C SER A 15 24.83 1.74 9.43
N LEU A 16 24.01 0.74 9.13
CA LEU A 16 23.50 -0.19 10.11
C LEU A 16 24.63 -0.99 10.76
N THR A 17 24.58 -1.15 12.08
CA THR A 17 25.43 -2.09 12.82
C THR A 17 25.03 -3.55 12.53
N GLY A 18 25.91 -4.51 12.80
CA GLY A 18 25.60 -5.93 12.60
C GLY A 18 24.39 -6.41 13.43
N LYS A 19 24.21 -5.89 14.64
CA LYS A 19 23.03 -6.18 15.48
C LYS A 19 21.75 -5.58 14.90
N GLU A 20 21.82 -4.38 14.32
CA GLU A 20 20.68 -3.75 13.66
C GLU A 20 20.25 -4.51 12.41
N ARG A 21 21.20 -4.98 11.59
CA ARG A 21 20.90 -5.84 10.43
C ARG A 21 20.28 -7.17 10.84
N THR A 22 20.88 -7.84 11.84
CA THR A 22 20.33 -9.11 12.38
C THR A 22 18.91 -8.93 12.89
N TRP A 23 18.62 -7.80 13.54
CA TRP A 23 17.27 -7.50 14.01
C TRP A 23 16.29 -7.23 12.86
N LEU A 24 16.69 -6.46 11.84
CA LEU A 24 15.86 -6.23 10.65
C LEU A 24 15.55 -7.55 9.93
N ASP A 25 16.55 -8.40 9.74
CA ASP A 25 16.38 -9.71 9.11
C ASP A 25 15.45 -10.60 9.94
N ALA A 26 15.56 -10.58 11.27
CA ALA A 26 14.66 -11.32 12.14
C ALA A 26 13.20 -10.85 12.01
N VAL A 27 12.95 -9.53 11.95
CA VAL A 27 11.60 -9.00 11.73
C VAL A 27 11.11 -9.32 10.32
N ARG A 28 11.97 -9.21 9.30
CA ARG A 28 11.62 -9.49 7.89
C ARG A 28 11.15 -10.94 7.69
N ASN A 29 11.73 -11.88 8.44
CA ASN A 29 11.42 -13.30 8.40
C ASN A 29 10.37 -13.74 9.43
N ALA A 30 9.76 -12.80 10.17
CA ALA A 30 8.72 -13.14 11.14
C ALA A 30 7.35 -13.20 10.44
N ASP A 31 6.75 -14.38 10.45
CA ASP A 31 5.43 -14.62 9.84
C ASP A 31 4.27 -14.48 10.84
N THR A 32 4.58 -14.31 12.13
CA THR A 32 3.57 -14.19 13.19
C THR A 32 3.88 -13.11 14.23
N LEU A 33 2.84 -12.55 14.85
CA LEU A 33 2.96 -11.63 15.99
C LEU A 33 3.60 -12.31 17.20
N ASP A 34 3.37 -13.61 17.40
CA ASP A 34 4.04 -14.39 18.43
C ASP A 34 5.57 -14.42 18.20
N ALA A 35 6.04 -14.58 16.96
CA ALA A 35 7.46 -14.48 16.65
C ALA A 35 8.01 -13.08 16.98
N LEU A 36 7.24 -12.01 16.75
CA LEU A 36 7.63 -10.66 17.17
C LEU A 36 7.80 -10.54 18.69
N THR A 37 6.99 -11.23 19.50
CA THR A 37 7.13 -11.18 20.96
C THR A 37 8.52 -11.63 21.41
N SER A 38 9.03 -12.68 20.78
CA SER A 38 10.38 -13.20 21.03
C SER A 38 11.48 -12.25 20.54
N ILE A 39 11.27 -11.57 19.41
CA ILE A 39 12.25 -10.61 18.85
C ILE A 39 12.32 -9.32 19.70
N ILE A 40 11.19 -8.88 20.23
CA ILE A 40 11.07 -7.64 21.01
C ILE A 40 11.32 -7.87 22.51
N ASP A 41 11.27 -9.13 22.97
CA ASP A 41 11.34 -9.51 24.38
C ASP A 41 10.19 -8.90 25.19
N THR A 42 8.97 -9.30 24.83
CA THR A 42 7.73 -8.92 25.51
C THR A 42 6.76 -10.09 25.51
N VAL A 43 5.76 -10.07 26.41
CA VAL A 43 4.70 -11.10 26.44
C VAL A 43 3.41 -10.67 25.72
N SER A 44 3.34 -9.39 25.32
CA SER A 44 2.19 -8.81 24.61
C SER A 44 2.51 -8.68 23.13
N GLU A 45 1.77 -9.40 22.29
CA GLU A 45 1.84 -9.29 20.82
C GLU A 45 1.53 -7.87 20.33
N HIS A 46 0.62 -7.17 21.00
CA HIS A 46 0.28 -5.80 20.67
C HIS A 46 1.46 -4.85 20.95
N ASP A 47 2.08 -4.98 22.12
CA ASP A 47 3.27 -4.19 22.44
C ASP A 47 4.45 -4.55 21.54
N ALA A 48 4.58 -5.84 21.17
CA ALA A 48 5.59 -6.31 20.25
C ALA A 48 5.43 -5.61 18.89
N TYR A 49 4.23 -5.62 18.34
CA TYR A 49 3.90 -4.97 17.07
C TYR A 49 4.21 -3.45 17.09
N LEU A 50 3.72 -2.73 18.09
CA LEU A 50 3.93 -1.28 18.16
C LEU A 50 5.41 -0.90 18.35
N LYS A 51 6.14 -1.62 19.23
CA LYS A 51 7.58 -1.39 19.42
C LYS A 51 8.38 -1.80 18.18
N ALA A 52 7.98 -2.87 17.50
CA ALA A 52 8.59 -3.29 16.24
C ALA A 52 8.43 -2.22 15.16
N LYS A 53 7.23 -1.66 14.94
CA LYS A 53 7.00 -0.58 13.96
C LYS A 53 7.91 0.62 14.18
N GLU A 54 8.04 1.09 15.43
CA GLU A 54 8.89 2.25 15.74
C GLU A 54 10.35 2.01 15.35
N ARG A 55 10.90 0.85 15.74
CA ARG A 55 12.29 0.51 15.46
C ARG A 55 12.51 0.16 14.00
N TRP A 56 11.57 -0.55 13.37
CA TRP A 56 11.56 -0.87 11.95
C TRP A 56 11.66 0.39 11.11
N LYS A 57 10.77 1.36 11.33
CA LYS A 57 10.76 2.64 10.60
C LYS A 57 12.10 3.35 10.62
N ILE A 58 12.79 3.35 11.76
CA ILE A 58 14.10 4.00 11.92
C ILE A 58 15.20 3.21 11.18
N LEU A 59 15.25 1.90 11.37
CA LEU A 59 16.32 1.07 10.84
C LEU A 59 16.16 0.82 9.34
N HIS A 60 14.95 0.51 8.88
CA HIS A 60 14.68 0.27 7.47
C HIS A 60 14.89 1.54 6.64
N ARG A 61 14.52 2.72 7.16
CA ARG A 61 14.85 4.01 6.52
C ARG A 61 16.36 4.26 6.36
N ARG A 62 17.18 3.72 7.28
CA ARG A 62 18.66 3.79 7.18
C ARG A 62 19.24 2.72 6.25
N GLU A 63 18.51 1.63 6.03
CA GLU A 63 18.88 0.53 5.15
C GLU A 63 18.67 0.91 3.69
N ILE A 64 17.50 1.47 3.38
CA ILE A 64 17.15 1.85 2.02
C ILE A 64 17.90 3.12 1.63
N ASP A 65 18.41 3.15 0.41
CA ASP A 65 18.95 4.38 -0.15
C ASP A 65 17.85 5.45 -0.18
N GLY A 66 18.23 6.72 -0.01
CA GLY A 66 17.31 7.85 -0.13
C GLY A 66 16.51 7.81 -1.44
N PRO A 67 15.40 8.56 -1.51
CA PRO A 67 14.46 8.48 -2.63
C PRO A 67 15.18 8.75 -3.95
N LYS A 68 15.12 7.79 -4.88
CA LYS A 68 15.67 7.92 -6.23
C LYS A 68 14.51 8.13 -7.18
N SER A 69 14.33 9.36 -7.65
CA SER A 69 13.38 9.68 -8.72
C SER A 69 14.13 10.01 -10.00
N THR A 70 13.59 9.54 -11.12
CA THR A 70 13.94 10.01 -12.45
C THR A 70 12.67 10.50 -13.13
N GLU A 71 12.69 11.69 -13.71
CA GLU A 71 11.53 12.27 -14.41
C GLU A 71 10.99 11.41 -15.56
N SER A 72 11.75 10.39 -16.00
CA SER A 72 11.40 9.50 -17.10
C SER A 72 10.46 8.35 -16.72
N THR A 73 10.23 8.07 -15.44
CA THR A 73 9.44 6.91 -14.99
C THR A 73 8.56 7.23 -13.80
N ILE A 74 7.41 6.57 -13.69
CA ILE A 74 6.66 6.53 -12.43
C ILE A 74 7.55 5.80 -11.40
N PRO A 75 7.79 6.35 -10.19
CA PRO A 75 8.54 5.65 -9.14
C PRO A 75 7.86 4.34 -8.77
N GLY A 76 8.64 3.35 -8.33
CA GLY A 76 8.10 2.04 -7.98
C GLY A 76 9.16 1.00 -7.66
N THR A 77 8.72 -0.13 -7.12
CA THR A 77 9.57 -1.29 -6.87
C THR A 77 9.60 -2.19 -8.09
N ARG A 78 10.79 -2.59 -8.51
CA ARG A 78 10.98 -3.59 -9.56
C ARG A 78 11.29 -4.96 -8.96
N VAL A 79 10.49 -5.97 -9.32
CA VAL A 79 10.72 -7.38 -8.98
C VAL A 79 10.89 -8.16 -10.27
N ALA A 80 11.90 -9.03 -10.36
CA ALA A 80 12.07 -9.94 -11.48
C ALA A 80 11.40 -11.28 -11.13
N VAL A 81 10.26 -11.60 -11.74
CA VAL A 81 9.53 -12.85 -11.56
C VAL A 81 9.79 -13.72 -12.78
N ASP A 82 10.41 -14.89 -12.61
CA ASP A 82 10.76 -15.80 -13.71
C ASP A 82 11.55 -15.12 -14.86
N GLY A 83 12.40 -14.14 -14.52
CA GLY A 83 13.15 -13.33 -15.48
C GLY A 83 12.37 -12.17 -16.11
N ARG A 84 11.04 -12.13 -15.97
CA ARG A 84 10.17 -11.03 -16.40
C ARG A 84 10.20 -9.87 -15.40
N PRO A 85 10.43 -8.63 -15.84
CA PRO A 85 10.36 -7.47 -14.95
C PRO A 85 8.90 -7.10 -14.65
N VAL A 86 8.57 -7.04 -13.36
CA VAL A 86 7.31 -6.53 -12.83
C VAL A 86 7.59 -5.26 -12.02
N PHE A 87 6.93 -4.17 -12.35
CA PHE A 87 7.05 -2.88 -11.69
C PHE A 87 5.77 -2.58 -10.90
N VAL A 88 5.91 -2.22 -9.63
CA VAL A 88 4.79 -1.85 -8.76
C VAL A 88 4.89 -0.37 -8.45
N HIS A 89 3.93 0.41 -8.94
CA HIS A 89 3.90 1.86 -8.83
C HIS A 89 2.79 2.32 -7.87
N GLY A 90 3.20 2.90 -6.75
CA GLY A 90 2.30 3.51 -5.77
C GLY A 90 1.86 4.92 -6.17
N VAL A 91 0.56 5.18 -6.21
CA VAL A 91 -0.04 6.49 -6.51
C VAL A 91 -0.88 7.01 -5.34
N THR A 92 -1.29 8.27 -5.37
CA THR A 92 -2.05 8.89 -4.26
C THR A 92 -3.51 8.48 -4.22
N HIS A 93 -4.09 8.14 -5.38
CA HIS A 93 -5.54 7.91 -5.55
C HIS A 93 -6.40 9.17 -5.33
N ALA A 94 -5.80 10.36 -5.45
CA ALA A 94 -6.44 11.64 -5.17
C ALA A 94 -7.25 12.24 -6.36
N ASP A 95 -7.27 11.57 -7.51
CA ASP A 95 -7.96 11.98 -8.74
C ASP A 95 -7.66 13.42 -9.19
N THR A 96 -6.41 13.88 -9.04
CA THR A 96 -6.04 15.23 -9.48
C THR A 96 -5.68 15.25 -10.96
N GLN A 97 -5.95 16.39 -11.62
CA GLN A 97 -5.57 16.58 -13.02
C GLN A 97 -4.06 16.44 -13.24
N LYS A 98 -3.23 16.85 -12.28
CA LYS A 98 -1.77 16.77 -12.39
C LYS A 98 -1.29 15.32 -12.34
N GLU A 99 -1.78 14.54 -11.39
CA GLU A 99 -1.48 13.12 -11.30
C GLU A 99 -2.01 12.37 -12.53
N ARG A 100 -3.23 12.68 -12.99
CA ARG A 100 -3.79 12.12 -14.23
C ARG A 100 -2.89 12.38 -15.44
N CYS A 101 -2.46 13.62 -15.67
CA CYS A 101 -1.56 13.94 -16.78
C CYS A 101 -0.21 13.20 -16.67
N PHE A 102 0.35 13.14 -15.45
CA PHE A 102 1.61 12.44 -15.20
C PHE A 102 1.49 10.94 -15.50
N LEU A 103 0.51 10.26 -14.89
CA LEU A 103 0.31 8.83 -15.06
C LEU A 103 0.06 8.49 -16.53
N ARG A 104 -0.88 9.17 -17.20
CA ARG A 104 -1.22 8.88 -18.59
C ARG A 104 -0.02 9.02 -19.53
N LYS A 105 0.80 10.05 -19.36
CA LYS A 105 2.04 10.23 -20.14
C LYS A 105 2.94 9.00 -20.04
N HIS A 106 3.18 8.49 -18.84
CA HIS A 106 4.07 7.36 -18.62
C HIS A 106 3.44 6.03 -19.03
N ILE A 107 2.15 5.82 -18.74
CA ILE A 107 1.41 4.61 -19.12
C ILE A 107 1.33 4.48 -20.65
N THR A 108 1.03 5.55 -21.37
CA THR A 108 1.09 5.53 -22.85
C THR A 108 2.46 5.08 -23.34
N ASN A 109 3.54 5.64 -22.77
CA ASN A 109 4.89 5.20 -23.15
C ASN A 109 5.16 3.73 -22.81
N TYR A 110 4.66 3.20 -21.68
CA TYR A 110 4.83 1.77 -21.36
C TYR A 110 4.08 0.87 -22.35
N LEU A 111 2.84 1.23 -22.69
CA LEU A 111 2.02 0.50 -23.66
C LEU A 111 2.64 0.55 -25.06
N ASP A 112 3.12 1.72 -25.51
CA ASP A 112 3.79 1.90 -26.81
C ASP A 112 5.07 1.04 -26.93
N ASN A 113 5.71 0.73 -25.79
CA ASN A 113 6.87 -0.16 -25.70
C ASN A 113 6.49 -1.64 -25.46
N GLY A 114 5.21 -1.99 -25.59
CA GLY A 114 4.72 -3.35 -25.53
C GLY A 114 4.56 -3.92 -24.12
N ALA A 115 4.56 -3.09 -23.08
CA ALA A 115 4.34 -3.51 -21.71
C ALA A 115 2.85 -3.77 -21.42
N ALA A 116 2.55 -4.65 -20.46
CA ALA A 116 1.20 -4.88 -19.95
C ALA A 116 0.95 -4.03 -18.71
N VAL A 117 -0.18 -3.34 -18.63
CA VAL A 117 -0.50 -2.43 -17.53
C VAL A 117 -1.75 -2.91 -16.80
N TYR A 118 -1.61 -3.13 -15.49
CA TYR A 118 -2.69 -3.49 -14.58
C TYR A 118 -2.89 -2.39 -13.55
N CYS A 119 -4.13 -2.18 -13.11
CA CYS A 119 -4.43 -1.23 -12.04
C CYS A 119 -5.57 -1.71 -11.14
N GLU A 120 -5.60 -1.20 -9.90
CA GLU A 120 -6.72 -1.44 -8.98
C GLU A 120 -8.06 -0.96 -9.55
N GLN A 121 -9.18 -1.57 -9.10
CA GLN A 121 -10.52 -1.20 -9.57
C GLN A 121 -10.86 0.27 -9.37
N GLY A 122 -10.38 0.88 -8.28
CA GLY A 122 -10.62 2.29 -8.04
C GLY A 122 -9.77 3.24 -8.88
N ILE A 123 -8.65 2.79 -9.44
CA ILE A 123 -7.70 3.64 -10.18
C ILE A 123 -8.14 3.77 -11.64
N ARG A 124 -8.65 2.69 -12.26
CA ARG A 124 -9.03 2.71 -13.67
C ARG A 124 -10.02 3.82 -14.02
N PRO A 125 -11.20 3.95 -13.38
CA PRO A 125 -12.17 4.98 -13.75
C PRO A 125 -11.65 6.40 -13.52
N MET A 126 -10.71 6.61 -12.58
CA MET A 126 -10.15 7.93 -12.28
C MET A 126 -9.17 8.42 -13.35
N TYR A 127 -8.32 7.53 -13.87
CA TYR A 127 -7.20 7.96 -14.72
C TYR A 127 -7.18 7.36 -16.13
N PHE A 128 -7.82 6.20 -16.34
CA PHE A 128 -7.60 5.35 -17.51
C PHE A 128 -8.91 4.80 -18.12
N ALA A 129 -10.05 5.43 -17.83
CA ALA A 129 -11.36 4.95 -18.28
C ALA A 129 -11.43 4.70 -19.80
N ASP A 130 -10.77 5.56 -20.57
CA ASP A 130 -10.67 5.59 -22.04
C ASP A 130 -9.41 4.90 -22.60
N MET A 131 -8.66 4.16 -21.78
CA MET A 131 -7.48 3.40 -22.19
C MET A 131 -7.79 1.90 -22.12
N ASP A 132 -8.22 1.32 -23.23
CA ASP A 132 -8.67 -0.09 -23.30
C ASP A 132 -7.55 -1.08 -22.94
N ASP A 133 -6.29 -0.76 -23.27
CA ASP A 133 -5.13 -1.60 -22.98
C ASP A 133 -4.71 -1.57 -21.49
N VAL A 134 -5.33 -0.71 -20.66
CA VAL A 134 -5.12 -0.71 -19.21
C VAL A 134 -6.13 -1.65 -18.55
N CYS A 135 -5.61 -2.77 -18.03
CA CYS A 135 -6.40 -3.82 -17.42
C CYS A 135 -6.75 -3.49 -15.97
N GLN A 136 -8.02 -3.64 -15.62
CA GLN A 136 -8.47 -3.57 -14.23
C GLN A 136 -8.27 -4.93 -13.56
N VAL A 137 -7.76 -4.93 -12.32
CA VAL A 137 -7.78 -6.10 -11.43
C VAL A 137 -9.18 -6.27 -10.84
N ASP A 138 -9.54 -7.42 -10.26
CA ASP A 138 -10.81 -7.63 -9.56
C ASP A 138 -10.70 -7.60 -8.02
N ASP A 139 -9.86 -6.70 -7.51
CA ASP A 139 -9.44 -6.66 -6.10
C ASP A 139 -10.54 -6.22 -5.13
N TYR A 140 -11.24 -5.12 -5.41
CA TYR A 140 -12.34 -4.62 -4.56
C TYR A 140 -13.55 -5.55 -4.59
N ARG A 141 -13.96 -6.04 -5.76
CA ARG A 141 -15.06 -7.02 -5.90
C ARG A 141 -14.74 -8.28 -5.13
N TRP A 142 -13.49 -8.74 -5.19
CA TRP A 142 -13.04 -9.89 -4.43
C TRP A 142 -13.14 -9.65 -2.92
N ALA A 143 -12.70 -8.49 -2.42
CA ALA A 143 -12.80 -8.15 -1.00
C ALA A 143 -14.28 -8.10 -0.53
N MET A 144 -15.16 -7.42 -1.28
CA MET A 144 -16.60 -7.38 -1.00
C MET A 144 -17.22 -8.78 -0.97
N HIS A 145 -16.85 -9.64 -1.94
CA HIS A 145 -17.36 -11.00 -2.02
C HIS A 145 -16.91 -11.83 -0.82
N HIS A 146 -15.63 -11.76 -0.45
CA HIS A 146 -15.07 -12.52 0.67
C HIS A 146 -15.59 -12.05 2.03
N CYS A 147 -15.88 -10.76 2.21
CA CYS A 147 -16.58 -10.30 3.43
C CYS A 147 -17.93 -11.00 3.60
N ARG A 148 -18.72 -11.09 2.50
CA ARG A 148 -20.03 -11.77 2.52
C ARG A 148 -19.90 -13.26 2.80
N GLU A 149 -18.97 -13.95 2.14
CA GLU A 149 -18.76 -15.39 2.35
C GLU A 149 -18.34 -15.74 3.79
N GLN A 150 -17.54 -14.86 4.41
CA GLN A 150 -17.06 -15.06 5.78
C GLN A 150 -18.07 -14.64 6.85
N ASN A 151 -19.30 -14.22 6.46
CA ASN A 151 -20.29 -13.61 7.36
C ASN A 151 -19.68 -12.52 8.25
N ILE A 152 -18.73 -11.77 7.71
CA ILE A 152 -18.28 -10.55 8.36
C ILE A 152 -19.40 -9.55 8.13
N ASP A 153 -19.97 -8.99 9.21
CA ASP A 153 -20.94 -7.90 9.12
C ASP A 153 -20.30 -6.75 8.34
N SER A 154 -20.53 -6.73 7.03
CA SER A 154 -20.04 -5.72 6.12
C SER A 154 -20.77 -4.46 6.45
N HIS A 155 -20.04 -3.43 6.85
CA HIS A 155 -20.67 -2.15 7.18
C HIS A 155 -21.24 -1.51 5.91
N ILE A 156 -20.59 -1.77 4.77
CA ILE A 156 -20.96 -1.26 3.45
C ILE A 156 -22.40 -1.61 3.06
N PRO A 157 -23.31 -0.63 2.97
CA PRO A 157 -24.68 -0.88 2.52
C PRO A 157 -24.72 -1.11 1.01
N GLY A 158 -25.18 -2.30 0.57
CA GLY A 158 -25.52 -2.53 -0.84
C GLY A 158 -25.54 -4.00 -1.29
N GLU A 159 -26.66 -4.42 -1.88
CA GLU A 159 -26.73 -5.63 -2.72
C GLU A 159 -26.13 -5.34 -4.10
N ILE A 160 -25.17 -6.15 -4.54
CA ILE A 160 -24.63 -6.05 -5.89
C ILE A 160 -25.55 -6.83 -6.83
N ASN A 161 -26.42 -6.13 -7.54
CA ASN A 161 -27.04 -6.65 -8.76
C ASN A 161 -25.99 -6.64 -9.89
N ARG A 162 -26.06 -7.66 -10.75
CA ARG A 162 -25.10 -8.09 -11.79
C ARG A 162 -24.62 -7.06 -12.84
N GLU A 163 -24.93 -5.77 -12.72
CA GLU A 163 -24.60 -4.75 -13.72
C GLU A 163 -23.42 -3.86 -13.30
N PHE A 164 -22.31 -4.50 -12.92
CA PHE A 164 -21.04 -3.83 -12.57
C PHE A 164 -20.20 -3.38 -13.76
N ALA A 165 -20.68 -3.60 -14.99
CA ALA A 165 -19.92 -3.41 -16.23
C ALA A 165 -20.27 -2.11 -16.99
N ALA A 166 -21.28 -1.35 -16.57
CA ALA A 166 -21.80 -0.23 -17.37
C ALA A 166 -22.09 1.08 -16.62
N ASP A 167 -21.85 1.18 -15.31
CA ASP A 167 -22.43 2.27 -14.51
C ASP A 167 -21.38 3.25 -13.96
N GLU A 168 -21.57 4.56 -14.24
CA GLU A 168 -20.86 5.69 -13.62
C GLU A 168 -20.99 5.68 -12.09
N ARG A 169 -21.95 4.91 -11.55
CA ARG A 169 -22.12 4.63 -10.12
C ARG A 169 -20.93 3.93 -9.47
N LEU A 170 -20.09 3.21 -10.22
CA LEU A 170 -18.92 2.52 -9.66
C LEU A 170 -17.95 3.47 -8.93
N GLY A 171 -17.72 4.66 -9.49
CA GLY A 171 -16.86 5.67 -8.86
C GLY A 171 -17.52 6.35 -7.65
N ALA A 172 -18.84 6.45 -7.63
CA ALA A 172 -19.59 6.96 -6.49
C ALA A 172 -19.65 5.93 -5.35
N ASP A 173 -19.87 4.66 -5.67
CA ASP A 173 -19.88 3.54 -4.73
C ASP A 173 -18.50 3.36 -4.09
N LEU A 174 -17.41 3.45 -4.87
CA LEU A 174 -16.05 3.37 -4.33
C LEU A 174 -15.67 4.53 -3.41
N ARG A 175 -16.12 5.76 -3.71
CA ARG A 175 -15.94 6.91 -2.79
C ARG A 175 -16.75 6.72 -1.51
N SER A 176 -17.99 6.22 -1.62
CA SER A 176 -18.82 5.91 -0.45
C SER A 176 -18.16 4.83 0.43
N VAL A 177 -17.66 3.76 -0.18
CA VAL A 177 -16.92 2.69 0.49
C VAL A 177 -15.66 3.22 1.18
N ALA A 178 -14.90 4.09 0.50
CA ALA A 178 -13.71 4.70 1.05
C ALA A 178 -14.02 5.60 2.27
N SER A 179 -15.08 6.42 2.20
CA SER A 179 -15.54 7.24 3.32
C SER A 179 -16.00 6.40 4.52
N GLU A 180 -16.64 5.27 4.27
CA GLU A 180 -17.11 4.36 5.34
C GLU A 180 -15.96 3.63 6.03
N PHE A 181 -14.97 3.12 5.28
CA PHE A 181 -13.76 2.55 5.88
C PHE A 181 -12.96 3.58 6.66
N ARG A 182 -12.96 4.84 6.22
CA ARG A 182 -12.36 5.93 6.96
C ARG A 182 -13.08 6.17 8.29
N GLU A 183 -14.40 6.31 8.29
CA GLU A 183 -15.19 6.48 9.51
C GLU A 183 -14.96 5.31 10.49
N ARG A 184 -14.86 4.09 9.97
CA ARG A 184 -14.59 2.91 10.77
C ARG A 184 -13.17 2.88 11.33
N THR A 185 -12.18 3.26 10.54
CA THR A 185 -10.80 3.39 11.02
C THR A 185 -10.70 4.46 12.11
N PHE A 186 -11.40 5.59 11.97
CA PHE A 186 -11.47 6.61 13.01
C PHE A 186 -12.22 6.13 14.26
N THR A 187 -13.30 5.37 14.09
CA THR A 187 -14.01 4.73 15.22
C THR A 187 -13.09 3.76 15.97
N LEU A 188 -12.31 2.96 15.24
CA LEU A 188 -11.32 2.06 15.82
C LEU A 188 -10.20 2.83 16.54
N ILE A 189 -9.72 3.92 15.95
CA ILE A 189 -8.78 4.86 16.58
C ILE A 189 -9.37 5.38 17.90
N ASP A 190 -10.60 5.88 17.91
CA ASP A 190 -11.23 6.45 19.11
C ASP A 190 -11.45 5.39 20.20
N ALA A 191 -11.87 4.18 19.82
CA ALA A 191 -12.02 3.06 20.74
C ALA A 191 -10.66 2.59 21.32
N GLY A 192 -9.63 2.51 20.48
CA GLY A 192 -8.31 2.03 20.86
C GLY A 192 -7.42 3.08 21.52
N LYS A 193 -7.64 4.38 21.29
CA LYS A 193 -6.82 5.47 21.83
C LYS A 193 -6.81 5.47 23.36
N ASN A 194 -7.94 5.18 23.99
CA ASN A 194 -8.04 5.11 25.45
C ASN A 194 -7.27 3.92 26.05
N MET A 195 -7.02 2.86 25.27
CA MET A 195 -6.35 1.64 25.72
C MET A 195 -4.86 1.59 25.32
N TYR A 196 -4.52 2.12 24.14
CA TYR A 196 -3.23 1.92 23.48
C TYR A 196 -2.52 3.23 23.10
N GLY A 197 -3.17 4.38 23.29
CA GLY A 197 -2.59 5.71 23.13
C GLY A 197 -2.29 6.11 21.67
N ASP A 198 -1.52 7.19 21.50
CA ASP A 198 -1.31 7.85 20.20
C ASP A 198 -0.55 7.00 19.17
N ARG A 199 0.17 5.95 19.61
CA ARG A 199 0.90 5.03 18.73
C ARG A 199 -0.04 4.14 17.91
N PHE A 200 -1.13 3.69 18.55
CA PHE A 200 -2.19 2.94 17.89
C PHE A 200 -2.92 3.82 16.88
N THR A 201 -3.22 5.07 17.27
CA THR A 201 -3.79 6.09 16.38
C THR A 201 -2.95 6.30 15.13
N ALA A 202 -1.63 6.45 15.27
CA ALA A 202 -0.73 6.66 14.14
C ALA A 202 -0.71 5.45 13.17
N ALA A 203 -0.66 4.22 13.70
CA ALA A 203 -0.64 3.01 12.87
C ALA A 203 -1.91 2.85 12.03
N LEU A 204 -3.08 3.14 12.61
CA LEU A 204 -4.34 3.13 11.87
C LEU A 204 -4.52 4.34 10.95
N GLY A 205 -3.94 5.49 11.30
CA GLY A 205 -3.92 6.67 10.43
C GLY A 205 -3.17 6.43 9.11
N ASP A 206 -2.07 5.68 9.14
CA ASP A 206 -1.35 5.26 7.93
C ASP A 206 -2.24 4.40 7.01
N ILE A 207 -3.09 3.55 7.59
CA ILE A 207 -4.06 2.71 6.85
C ILE A 207 -5.23 3.55 6.32
N ALA A 208 -5.84 4.38 7.17
CA ALA A 208 -6.93 5.29 6.79
C ALA A 208 -6.54 6.20 5.63
N SER A 209 -5.26 6.63 5.61
CA SER A 209 -4.74 7.52 4.57
C SER A 209 -4.72 6.88 3.18
N GLY A 210 -4.68 5.55 3.10
CA GLY A 210 -4.81 4.81 1.84
C GLY A 210 -6.21 4.89 1.22
N PHE A 211 -7.23 5.29 1.98
CA PHE A 211 -8.62 5.44 1.52
C PHE A 211 -9.02 6.91 1.27
N LEU A 212 -8.11 7.87 1.43
CA LEU A 212 -8.43 9.29 1.25
C LEU A 212 -8.45 9.65 -0.23
N THR A 213 -9.66 9.66 -0.79
CA THR A 213 -9.92 9.79 -2.24
C THR A 213 -10.44 11.17 -2.67
N SER A 214 -10.56 12.16 -1.78
CA SER A 214 -11.08 13.49 -2.15
C SER A 214 -10.63 14.67 -1.27
N HIS A 215 -10.79 15.88 -1.81
CA HIS A 215 -10.37 17.18 -1.23
C HIS A 215 -11.21 17.67 -0.02
N GLU A 216 -12.28 16.98 0.40
CA GLU A 216 -13.22 17.49 1.42
C GLU A 216 -12.91 17.07 2.87
N GLU A 217 -11.86 16.29 3.12
CA GLU A 217 -11.66 15.61 4.42
C GLU A 217 -10.49 16.17 5.24
N LEU A 218 -10.50 17.50 5.45
CA LEU A 218 -9.36 18.30 5.93
C LEU A 218 -9.15 18.37 7.46
N ALA A 219 -10.11 18.00 8.31
CA ALA A 219 -10.01 18.35 9.74
C ALA A 219 -9.35 17.30 10.66
N THR A 220 -9.21 16.04 10.23
CA THR A 220 -8.69 14.93 11.07
C THR A 220 -7.47 14.24 10.46
N GLY A 221 -7.24 14.41 9.15
CA GLY A 221 -6.13 13.79 8.42
C GLY A 221 -4.79 14.53 8.52
N GLU A 222 -4.81 15.84 8.76
CA GLU A 222 -3.61 16.71 8.73
C GLU A 222 -2.53 16.34 9.76
N ASP A 223 -2.91 15.67 10.85
CA ASP A 223 -1.98 15.18 11.88
C ASP A 223 -1.17 13.94 11.42
N PHE A 224 -1.59 13.28 10.33
CA PHE A 224 -0.90 12.10 9.81
C PHE A 224 0.08 12.46 8.69
N VAL A 225 1.32 11.98 8.83
CA VAL A 225 2.40 12.20 7.85
C VAL A 225 2.03 11.64 6.47
N SER A 226 1.38 10.47 6.44
CA SER A 226 0.86 9.83 5.22
C SER A 226 -0.08 10.75 4.42
N PHE A 227 -0.99 11.46 5.10
CA PHE A 227 -1.91 12.39 4.44
C PHE A 227 -1.18 13.61 3.86
N GLN A 228 -0.26 14.21 4.63
CA GLN A 228 0.53 15.34 4.17
C GLN A 228 1.37 14.98 2.93
N LEU A 229 2.01 13.81 2.94
CA LEU A 229 2.78 13.32 1.80
C LEU A 229 1.88 13.01 0.60
N SER A 230 0.70 12.42 0.82
CA SER A 230 -0.28 12.17 -0.25
C SER A 230 -0.73 13.48 -0.90
N GLN A 231 -1.07 14.50 -0.12
CA GLN A 231 -1.45 15.82 -0.64
C GLN A 231 -0.32 16.49 -1.43
N GLN A 232 0.93 16.41 -0.93
CA GLN A 232 2.10 16.94 -1.63
C GLN A 232 2.31 16.23 -2.97
N ALA A 233 2.19 14.89 -3.01
CA ALA A 233 2.31 14.10 -4.22
C ALA A 233 1.14 14.31 -5.20
N ALA A 234 -0.08 14.48 -4.70
CA ALA A 234 -1.26 14.79 -5.50
C ALA A 234 -1.13 16.16 -6.18
N ALA A 235 -0.54 17.13 -5.48
CA ALA A 235 -0.25 18.47 -6.00
C ALA A 235 1.01 18.53 -6.89
N ASN A 236 1.95 17.61 -6.70
CA ASN A 236 3.19 17.48 -7.45
C ASN A 236 3.63 16.01 -7.57
N PRO A 237 3.33 15.32 -8.71
CA PRO A 237 3.65 13.90 -8.88
C PRO A 237 5.13 13.54 -8.77
N SER A 238 6.05 14.51 -8.85
CA SER A 238 7.47 14.23 -8.56
C SER A 238 7.71 13.83 -7.11
N GLN A 239 6.75 14.07 -6.21
CA GLN A 239 6.79 13.71 -4.79
C GLN A 239 6.24 12.31 -4.48
N LEU A 240 5.85 11.55 -5.52
CA LEU A 240 5.40 10.16 -5.35
C LEU A 240 6.51 9.26 -4.77
N VAL A 241 7.78 9.57 -5.04
CA VAL A 241 8.90 8.76 -4.51
C VAL A 241 8.99 8.85 -2.98
N GLU A 242 8.77 10.02 -2.41
CA GLU A 242 8.76 10.23 -0.96
C GLU A 242 7.56 9.54 -0.30
N LEU A 243 6.39 9.57 -0.95
CA LEU A 243 5.20 8.87 -0.46
C LEU A 243 5.38 7.34 -0.49
N GLN A 244 5.91 6.79 -1.57
CA GLN A 244 6.19 5.36 -1.69
C GLN A 244 7.22 4.90 -0.65
N GLN A 245 8.31 5.66 -0.51
CA GLN A 245 9.33 5.38 0.49
C GLN A 245 8.78 5.47 1.92
N TYR A 246 7.84 6.38 2.18
CA TYR A 246 7.16 6.43 3.47
C TYR A 246 6.49 5.09 3.78
N TYR A 247 5.61 4.60 2.90
CA TYR A 247 4.90 3.34 3.12
C TYR A 247 5.82 2.13 3.20
N GLU A 248 6.90 2.09 2.43
CA GLU A 248 7.95 1.07 2.55
C GLU A 248 8.58 1.06 3.95
N THR A 249 8.74 2.23 4.59
CA THR A 249 9.35 2.33 5.92
C THR A 249 8.38 2.19 7.09
N VAL A 250 7.08 2.44 6.94
CA VAL A 250 6.16 2.42 8.10
C VAL A 250 5.44 1.09 8.29
N PHE A 251 5.23 0.31 7.23
CA PHE A 251 4.65 -1.01 7.34
C PHE A 251 5.72 -2.04 7.71
N LEU A 252 5.39 -2.90 8.68
CA LEU A 252 6.08 -4.16 8.90
C LEU A 252 5.87 -5.09 7.70
N PRO A 253 6.63 -6.19 7.61
CA PRO A 253 6.38 -7.24 6.64
C PRO A 253 4.91 -7.66 6.57
N GLN A 254 4.46 -7.93 5.35
CA GLN A 254 3.06 -8.17 5.00
C GLN A 254 2.34 -9.21 5.89
N PRO A 255 2.95 -10.35 6.31
CA PRO A 255 2.30 -11.30 7.21
C PRO A 255 1.91 -10.68 8.56
N LEU A 256 2.76 -9.83 9.12
CA LEU A 256 2.58 -9.19 10.42
C LEU A 256 1.49 -8.13 10.38
N GLU A 257 1.48 -7.28 9.34
CA GLU A 257 0.42 -6.28 9.13
C GLU A 257 -0.95 -6.94 8.94
N ARG A 258 -1.00 -8.03 8.15
CA ARG A 258 -2.22 -8.83 7.97
C ARG A 258 -2.71 -9.47 9.26
N GLU A 259 -1.83 -10.13 10.01
CA GLU A 259 -2.23 -10.78 11.26
C GLU A 259 -2.73 -9.77 12.29
N TRP A 260 -2.04 -8.63 12.42
CA TRP A 260 -2.46 -7.56 13.32
C TRP A 260 -3.83 -7.02 12.93
N LEU A 261 -4.07 -6.67 11.66
CA LEU A 261 -5.38 -6.19 11.25
C LEU A 261 -6.46 -7.25 11.40
N ARG A 262 -6.22 -8.50 11.01
CA ARG A 262 -7.23 -9.57 11.14
C ARG A 262 -7.72 -9.76 12.58
N ARG A 263 -6.87 -9.48 13.57
CA ARG A 263 -7.24 -9.57 14.99
C ARG A 263 -8.05 -8.37 15.51
N HIS A 264 -7.98 -7.22 14.85
CA HIS A 264 -8.66 -5.98 15.28
C HIS A 264 -9.86 -5.64 14.39
N ASP A 265 -9.71 -5.81 13.08
CA ASP A 265 -10.71 -5.56 12.07
C ASP A 265 -10.48 -6.44 10.81
N PRO A 266 -11.12 -7.63 10.76
CA PRO A 266 -11.02 -8.55 9.61
C PRO A 266 -11.51 -7.95 8.28
N GLU A 267 -12.52 -7.08 8.31
CA GLU A 267 -13.01 -6.44 7.09
C GLU A 267 -11.96 -5.45 6.58
N LEU A 268 -11.41 -4.59 7.46
CA LEU A 268 -10.36 -3.66 7.08
C LEU A 268 -9.12 -4.39 6.55
N GLU A 269 -8.76 -5.54 7.12
CA GLU A 269 -7.70 -6.41 6.58
C GLU A 269 -7.97 -6.82 5.13
N LEU A 270 -9.22 -7.22 4.82
CA LEU A 270 -9.62 -7.63 3.48
C LEU A 270 -9.49 -6.48 2.47
N PHE A 271 -9.94 -5.28 2.83
CA PHE A 271 -9.89 -4.11 1.95
C PHE A 271 -8.52 -3.43 1.85
N THR A 272 -7.56 -3.83 2.68
CA THR A 272 -6.20 -3.27 2.69
C THR A 272 -5.16 -4.33 2.29
N HIS A 273 -4.66 -5.08 3.26
CA HIS A 273 -3.51 -5.95 3.09
C HIS A 273 -3.86 -7.27 2.39
N ALA A 274 -5.07 -7.83 2.54
CA ALA A 274 -5.42 -9.05 1.83
C ALA A 274 -5.52 -8.83 0.31
N ARG A 275 -6.00 -7.66 -0.13
CA ARG A 275 -6.05 -7.25 -1.54
C ARG A 275 -4.69 -7.30 -2.22
N ASN A 276 -3.58 -7.09 -1.50
CA ASN A 276 -2.24 -7.17 -2.07
C ASN A 276 -1.95 -8.56 -2.67
N GLU A 277 -2.38 -9.63 -1.97
CA GLU A 277 -2.26 -11.02 -2.45
C GLU A 277 -3.11 -11.23 -3.70
N ARG A 278 -4.37 -10.74 -3.67
CA ARG A 278 -5.30 -10.85 -4.78
C ARG A 278 -4.78 -10.15 -6.03
N ILE A 279 -4.23 -8.96 -5.89
CA ILE A 279 -3.66 -8.18 -6.99
C ILE A 279 -2.52 -8.96 -7.66
N VAL A 280 -1.59 -9.51 -6.88
CA VAL A 280 -0.48 -10.31 -7.41
C VAL A 280 -1.00 -11.57 -8.11
N ALA A 281 -1.93 -12.30 -7.48
CA ALA A 281 -2.50 -13.51 -8.07
C ALA A 281 -3.20 -13.21 -9.41
N TYR A 282 -4.00 -12.15 -9.49
CA TYR A 282 -4.69 -11.74 -10.72
C TYR A 282 -3.69 -11.38 -11.82
N VAL A 283 -2.67 -10.58 -11.49
CA VAL A 283 -1.68 -10.11 -12.45
C VAL A 283 -0.86 -11.29 -12.97
N LEU A 284 -0.34 -12.15 -12.10
CA LEU A 284 0.46 -13.30 -12.53
C LEU A 284 -0.35 -14.31 -13.35
N TYR A 285 -1.65 -14.46 -13.06
CA TYR A 285 -2.54 -15.34 -13.82
C TYR A 285 -2.87 -14.80 -15.23
N ASN A 286 -3.04 -13.48 -15.38
CA ASN A 286 -3.51 -12.87 -16.63
C ASN A 286 -2.38 -12.26 -17.49
N ALA A 287 -1.22 -11.95 -16.92
CA ALA A 287 -0.17 -11.22 -17.62
C ALA A 287 0.58 -12.12 -18.62
N PRO A 288 0.84 -11.63 -19.86
CA PRO A 288 1.60 -12.39 -20.85
C PRO A 288 3.01 -12.78 -20.36
N GLU A 289 3.44 -14.02 -20.63
CA GLU A 289 4.62 -14.65 -20.02
C GLU A 289 5.95 -13.90 -20.25
N ASP A 290 6.10 -13.17 -21.36
CA ASP A 290 7.37 -12.51 -21.76
C ASP A 290 7.30 -10.97 -21.81
N THR A 291 6.25 -10.37 -21.27
CA THR A 291 6.00 -8.93 -21.37
C THR A 291 6.33 -8.20 -20.06
N PRO A 292 7.06 -7.07 -20.06
CA PRO A 292 7.18 -6.23 -18.88
C PRO A 292 5.81 -5.86 -18.31
N VAL A 293 5.62 -6.03 -17.00
CA VAL A 293 4.33 -5.76 -16.34
C VAL A 293 4.45 -4.53 -15.46
N HIS A 294 3.48 -3.62 -15.55
CA HIS A 294 3.35 -2.47 -14.66
C HIS A 294 2.04 -2.57 -13.88
N ILE A 295 2.13 -2.55 -12.55
CA ILE A 295 1.00 -2.57 -11.63
C ILE A 295 0.85 -1.17 -11.03
N ILE A 296 -0.30 -0.53 -11.23
CA ILE A 296 -0.63 0.79 -10.68
C ILE A 296 -1.59 0.61 -9.52
N THR A 297 -1.15 1.04 -8.34
CA THR A 297 -1.78 0.71 -7.06
C THR A 297 -1.72 1.92 -6.13
N GLY A 298 -2.57 1.98 -5.10
CA GLY A 298 -2.43 2.97 -4.03
C GLY A 298 -1.05 2.81 -3.36
N ALA A 299 -0.40 3.91 -2.98
CA ALA A 299 0.96 3.85 -2.45
C ALA A 299 1.11 2.96 -1.20
N ALA A 300 0.03 2.81 -0.41
CA ALA A 300 -0.01 1.92 0.75
C ALA A 300 0.01 0.41 0.37
N HIS A 301 -0.46 0.05 -0.82
CA HIS A 301 -0.52 -1.34 -1.28
C HIS A 301 0.80 -1.82 -1.90
N GLN A 302 1.62 -0.89 -2.41
CA GLN A 302 2.88 -1.20 -3.11
C GLN A 302 3.83 -2.11 -2.30
N PRO A 303 4.10 -1.89 -0.98
CA PRO A 303 4.98 -2.77 -0.22
C PRO A 303 4.47 -4.22 -0.16
N GLY A 304 3.17 -4.41 0.08
CA GLY A 304 2.60 -5.76 0.18
C GLY A 304 2.49 -6.49 -1.15
N ILE A 305 2.21 -5.79 -2.25
CA ILE A 305 2.27 -6.36 -3.60
C ILE A 305 3.71 -6.78 -3.93
N SER A 306 4.68 -5.92 -3.62
CA SER A 306 6.10 -6.22 -3.81
C SER A 306 6.54 -7.44 -3.00
N TYR A 307 6.04 -7.58 -1.76
CA TYR A 307 6.27 -8.75 -0.92
C TYR A 307 5.78 -10.04 -1.59
N TYR A 308 4.53 -10.10 -2.07
CA TYR A 308 4.02 -11.33 -2.70
C TYR A 308 4.69 -11.67 -4.03
N LEU A 309 5.11 -10.66 -4.81
CA LEU A 309 5.91 -10.91 -6.02
C LEU A 309 7.29 -11.51 -5.67
N GLN A 310 7.93 -11.04 -4.59
CA GLN A 310 9.19 -11.60 -4.12
C GLN A 310 9.01 -13.01 -3.56
N ALA A 311 8.00 -13.23 -2.72
CA ALA A 311 7.66 -14.55 -2.18
C ALA A 311 7.33 -15.56 -3.30
N TYR A 312 6.64 -15.12 -4.36
CA TYR A 312 6.41 -15.95 -5.54
C TYR A 312 7.72 -16.31 -6.25
N ARG A 313 8.57 -15.31 -6.53
CA ARG A 313 9.89 -15.51 -7.15
C ARG A 313 10.76 -16.49 -6.36
N ASP A 314 10.72 -16.39 -5.03
CA ASP A 314 11.58 -17.16 -4.12
C ASP A 314 10.96 -18.54 -3.78
N GLY A 315 9.76 -18.85 -4.27
CA GLY A 315 9.06 -20.12 -4.05
C GLY A 315 8.45 -20.26 -2.65
N GLU A 316 8.31 -19.16 -1.92
CA GLU A 316 7.73 -19.10 -0.57
C GLU A 316 6.20 -18.93 -0.60
N TRP A 317 5.66 -18.48 -1.74
CA TRP A 317 4.23 -18.38 -1.99
C TRP A 317 3.91 -18.84 -3.41
N THR A 318 2.75 -19.48 -3.58
CA THR A 318 2.29 -19.96 -4.89
C THR A 318 0.86 -19.53 -5.13
N ILE A 319 0.55 -19.18 -6.38
CA ILE A 319 -0.81 -18.89 -6.81
C ILE A 319 -1.65 -20.16 -6.69
N ARG A 320 -2.69 -20.10 -5.84
CA ARG A 320 -3.74 -21.13 -5.82
C ARG A 320 -4.57 -21.04 -7.11
N PRO A 321 -5.31 -22.09 -7.51
CA PRO A 321 -6.21 -22.00 -8.66
C PRO A 321 -7.01 -20.70 -8.63
N PHE A 322 -6.81 -19.87 -9.65
CA PHE A 322 -7.35 -18.52 -9.66
C PHE A 322 -8.81 -18.55 -10.10
N GLU A 323 -9.70 -18.15 -9.20
CA GLU A 323 -11.13 -18.01 -9.50
C GLU A 323 -11.49 -16.53 -9.51
N THR A 324 -12.12 -16.08 -10.60
CA THR A 324 -12.72 -14.75 -10.68
C THR A 324 -13.99 -14.72 -9.84
N VAL A 325 -14.19 -13.64 -9.10
CA VAL A 325 -15.44 -13.48 -8.35
C VAL A 325 -16.59 -13.05 -9.27
N PRO A 326 -17.85 -13.44 -8.97
CA PRO A 326 -19.03 -13.16 -9.80
C PRO A 326 -19.36 -11.69 -10.05
#